data_AF-A0A9Q1D2K8-F1
#
_entry.id   AF-A0A9Q1D2K8-F1
#
_cell.length_a   1.000
_cell.length_b   1.000
_cell.length_c   1.000
_cell.angle_alpha   90.00
_cell.angle_beta   90.00
_cell.angle_gamma   90.00
#
_symmetry.space_group_name_H-M   'P 1'
#
loop_
_entity.id
_entity.type
_entity.pdbx_description
1 polymer ?
#
loop_
_entity_poly.entity_id
_entity_poly.type
_entity_poly.pdbx_seq_one_letter_code
_entity_poly.pdbx_strand_id
1 'polypeptide(L)'
;MVTSFIVLLSTLIYSVLLEEVSWLPCELAEEQVETDLNGHLNTHYRYRNAMLQFGQPGDRAMNPDGITFFVTGSGKKLDMRRQVDLGVEALQCDIRRYSTGGIQVLWPGRGAQEQDIWFTCTLRHSGHFVLTTFLRHTPATPIDAQEDHAKSHVIGDKDSIVTTAAMLVLTRTPAVDVGLLREQVLHCQFAVDHKAPDLVLEWVRQHRGERTKLFHHSSRSGQNTGAGVSPAAVGKGDGSLLLPAVSLSSEGTYVCSVYVPPLYATHDVVLQIMESPQVSLSTGASLTLQEGEEQKVVCEAQGYYPLDVHIEWLKEQRGGSHLPEVLKNVLFSSHRHHRDGTYSLSAFFLLHPSPTDSGSTYTCRVSHRSLRVPARKSFTLTVTESANWGSVFLGVVGFGLAGFMIVFLVWMLRYLHTLKQEAKKSKPY
;
A
#
# COMPACT_ATOMS: atom_id res chain seq x y z
N MET A 1 25.05 -28.68 35.64
CA MET A 1 25.61 -27.44 35.04
C MET A 1 26.34 -27.76 33.73
N VAL A 2 25.68 -28.40 32.76
CA VAL A 2 26.17 -28.53 31.37
C VAL A 2 24.94 -28.78 30.49
N THR A 3 24.06 -27.79 30.33
CA THR A 3 22.92 -27.82 29.37
C THR A 3 22.33 -26.42 29.21
N SER A 4 23.18 -25.40 29.04
CA SER A 4 22.70 -24.02 28.87
C SER A 4 23.63 -23.17 27.98
N PHE A 5 24.16 -23.76 26.91
CA PHE A 5 25.05 -23.08 25.96
C PHE A 5 24.79 -23.42 24.48
N ILE A 6 23.64 -24.02 24.14
CA ILE A 6 23.31 -24.41 22.74
C ILE A 6 22.07 -23.68 22.17
N VAL A 7 21.48 -22.72 22.89
CA VAL A 7 20.34 -21.94 22.35
C VAL A 7 20.60 -20.46 22.58
N LEU A 8 21.36 -19.83 21.67
CA LEU A 8 21.38 -18.38 21.39
C LEU A 8 22.32 -18.05 20.21
N LEU A 9 22.25 -18.84 19.13
CA LEU A 9 22.65 -18.39 17.79
C LEU A 9 21.36 -18.19 16.98
N SER A 10 20.53 -17.28 17.47
CA SER A 10 19.45 -16.68 16.69
C SER A 10 20.08 -15.80 15.61
N THR A 11 20.13 -16.31 14.39
CA THR A 11 19.98 -15.59 13.13
C THR A 11 20.12 -14.06 13.23
N LEU A 12 21.36 -13.58 13.26
CA LEU A 12 21.68 -12.29 12.66
C LEU A 12 21.67 -12.55 11.15
N ILE A 13 20.51 -12.32 10.52
CA ILE A 13 20.46 -12.11 9.07
C ILE A 13 21.19 -10.78 8.87
N TYR A 14 22.50 -10.83 8.64
CA TYR A 14 23.23 -9.67 8.14
C TYR A 14 22.72 -9.45 6.71
N SER A 15 21.81 -8.49 6.56
CA SER A 15 21.44 -8.00 5.23
C SER A 15 22.68 -7.35 4.61
N VAL A 16 23.32 -8.05 3.66
CA VAL A 16 24.47 -7.51 2.94
C VAL A 16 23.99 -6.29 2.14
N LEU A 17 24.63 -5.14 2.37
CA LEU A 17 24.33 -3.91 1.63
C LEU A 17 24.86 -4.02 0.21
N LEU A 18 24.17 -3.41 -0.75
CA LEU A 18 24.60 -3.40 -2.16
C LEU A 18 26.02 -2.85 -2.34
N GLU A 19 26.46 -1.92 -1.47
CA GLU A 19 27.81 -1.35 -1.48
C GLU A 19 28.92 -2.39 -1.29
N GLU A 20 28.63 -3.48 -0.56
CA GLU A 20 29.60 -4.53 -0.21
C GLU A 20 29.62 -5.67 -1.24
N VAL A 21 28.74 -5.61 -2.24
CA VAL A 21 28.57 -6.66 -3.24
C VAL A 21 29.59 -6.53 -4.38
N SER A 22 30.25 -7.63 -4.70
CA SER A 22 31.16 -7.75 -5.85
C SER A 22 30.48 -8.27 -7.11
N TRP A 23 29.35 -8.97 -7.00
CA TRP A 23 28.58 -9.48 -8.14
C TRP A 23 27.10 -9.69 -7.81
N LEU A 24 26.24 -9.60 -8.83
CA LEU A 24 24.78 -9.82 -8.74
C LEU A 24 24.32 -10.82 -9.80
N PRO A 25 23.43 -11.77 -9.46
CA PRO A 25 22.76 -12.58 -10.46
C PRO A 25 21.75 -11.70 -11.23
N CYS A 26 21.73 -11.83 -12.55
CA CYS A 26 20.86 -11.06 -13.44
C CYS A 26 20.26 -11.94 -14.53
N GLU A 27 19.16 -11.50 -15.13
CA GLU A 27 18.60 -12.12 -16.33
C GLU A 27 18.89 -11.25 -17.55
N LEU A 28 19.58 -11.82 -18.54
CA LEU A 28 19.75 -11.22 -19.85
C LEU A 28 18.49 -11.50 -20.69
N ALA A 29 17.74 -10.46 -21.03
CA ALA A 29 16.61 -10.53 -21.93
C ALA A 29 17.00 -10.02 -23.32
N GLU A 30 16.88 -10.91 -24.30
CA GLU A 30 17.17 -10.64 -25.70
C GLU A 30 15.89 -10.68 -26.53
N GLU A 31 15.73 -9.67 -27.38
CA GLU A 31 14.63 -9.58 -28.32
C GLU A 31 14.96 -10.39 -29.58
N GLN A 32 14.08 -11.33 -29.93
CA GLN A 32 14.14 -12.11 -31.17
C GLN A 32 12.93 -11.75 -32.02
N VAL A 33 13.19 -11.32 -33.26
CA VAL A 33 12.14 -11.02 -34.23
C VAL A 33 12.07 -12.19 -35.21
N GLU A 34 10.97 -12.92 -35.17
CA GLU A 34 10.65 -14.01 -36.11
C GLU A 34 9.57 -13.54 -37.07
N THR A 35 9.74 -13.81 -38.37
CA THR A 35 8.69 -13.55 -39.35
C THR A 35 7.80 -14.79 -39.46
N ASP A 36 6.50 -14.63 -39.21
CA ASP A 36 5.54 -15.70 -39.37
C ASP A 36 5.36 -16.09 -40.86
N LEU A 37 4.65 -17.19 -41.10
CA LEU A 37 4.37 -17.69 -42.46
C LEU A 37 3.53 -16.71 -43.31
N ASN A 38 2.90 -15.72 -42.69
CA ASN A 38 2.07 -14.69 -43.34
C ASN A 38 2.83 -13.36 -43.54
N GLY A 39 4.10 -13.29 -43.15
CA GLY A 39 4.93 -12.07 -43.24
C GLY A 39 4.78 -11.09 -42.07
N HIS A 40 4.06 -11.44 -41.01
CA HIS A 40 4.01 -10.63 -39.79
C HIS A 40 5.26 -10.85 -38.94
N LEU A 41 5.78 -9.77 -38.38
CA LEU A 41 6.91 -9.81 -37.46
C LEU A 41 6.39 -10.10 -36.04
N ASN A 42 6.72 -11.27 -35.51
CA ASN A 42 6.50 -11.64 -34.12
C ASN A 42 7.77 -11.37 -33.31
N THR A 43 7.62 -10.71 -32.18
CA THR A 43 8.72 -10.41 -31.27
C THR A 43 8.62 -11.29 -30.04
N HIS A 44 9.64 -12.13 -29.81
CA HIS A 44 9.75 -13.00 -28.65
C HIS A 44 10.96 -12.58 -27.81
N TYR A 45 10.83 -12.67 -26.49
CA TYR A 45 11.95 -12.41 -25.58
C TYR A 45 12.54 -13.73 -25.11
N ARG A 46 13.86 -13.89 -25.31
CA ARG A 46 14.63 -15.00 -24.78
C ARG A 46 15.36 -14.52 -23.52
N TYR A 47 15.13 -15.22 -22.41
CA TYR A 47 15.77 -14.93 -21.13
C TYR A 47 16.90 -15.92 -20.87
N ARG A 48 18.07 -15.42 -20.46
CA ARG A 48 19.25 -16.23 -20.13
C ARG A 48 19.85 -15.76 -18.80
N ASN A 49 20.34 -16.69 -18.00
CA ASN A 49 21.04 -16.35 -16.76
C ASN A 49 22.36 -15.64 -17.09
N ALA A 50 22.57 -14.49 -16.46
CA ALA A 50 23.78 -13.70 -16.57
C ALA A 50 24.25 -13.25 -15.18
N MET A 51 25.46 -12.74 -15.10
CA MET A 51 26.00 -12.19 -13.88
C MET A 51 26.55 -10.80 -14.13
N LEU A 52 26.21 -9.86 -13.25
CA LEU A 52 26.79 -8.52 -13.24
C LEU A 52 27.91 -8.49 -12.21
N GLN A 53 29.16 -8.29 -12.65
CA GLN A 53 30.33 -8.27 -11.79
C GLN A 53 30.93 -6.87 -11.73
N PHE A 54 31.16 -6.35 -10.53
CA PHE A 54 31.80 -5.05 -10.29
C PHE A 54 33.29 -5.28 -10.03
N GLY A 55 34.15 -4.70 -10.86
CA GLY A 55 35.58 -4.97 -10.77
C GLY A 55 36.47 -4.05 -11.59
N GLN A 56 37.74 -4.41 -11.68
CA GLN A 56 38.74 -3.75 -12.50
C GLN A 56 38.94 -4.48 -13.85
N PRO A 57 39.41 -3.77 -14.89
CA PRO A 57 39.78 -4.43 -16.14
C PRO A 57 40.84 -5.51 -15.90
N GLY A 58 40.55 -6.75 -16.32
CA GLY A 58 41.47 -7.91 -16.16
C GLY A 58 41.12 -8.85 -15.00
N ASP A 59 40.11 -8.54 -14.19
CA ASP A 59 39.59 -9.46 -13.18
C ASP A 59 39.02 -10.73 -13.84
N ARG A 60 39.17 -11.88 -13.17
CA ARG A 60 38.59 -13.15 -13.64
C ARG A 60 37.09 -13.17 -13.39
N ALA A 61 36.34 -13.76 -14.32
CA ALA A 61 34.91 -13.99 -14.15
C ALA A 61 34.69 -14.92 -12.97
N MET A 62 33.79 -14.52 -12.07
CA MET A 62 33.41 -15.33 -10.92
C MET A 62 32.79 -16.68 -11.37
N ASN A 63 32.06 -16.67 -12.49
CA ASN A 63 31.58 -17.87 -13.16
C ASN A 63 32.08 -17.89 -14.62
N PRO A 64 33.11 -18.69 -14.94
CA PRO A 64 33.63 -18.79 -16.30
C PRO A 64 32.72 -19.57 -17.27
N ASP A 65 31.70 -20.28 -16.75
CA ASP A 65 30.77 -21.08 -17.55
C ASP A 65 29.43 -20.39 -17.83
N GLY A 66 29.31 -19.10 -17.51
CA GLY A 66 28.11 -18.32 -17.74
C GLY A 66 28.40 -16.91 -18.25
N ILE A 67 27.36 -16.26 -18.77
CA ILE A 67 27.43 -14.90 -19.31
C ILE A 67 27.77 -13.93 -18.18
N THR A 68 28.85 -13.16 -18.32
CA THR A 68 29.27 -12.19 -17.31
C THR A 68 29.41 -10.79 -17.90
N PHE A 69 28.71 -9.82 -17.33
CA PHE A 69 28.85 -8.40 -17.60
C PHE A 69 29.75 -7.77 -16.55
N PHE A 70 30.95 -7.36 -16.94
CA PHE A 70 31.87 -6.64 -16.06
C PHE A 70 31.58 -5.15 -16.12
N VAL A 71 31.30 -4.53 -14.99
CA VAL A 71 31.16 -3.07 -14.88
C VAL A 71 32.47 -2.51 -14.33
N THR A 72 33.24 -1.87 -15.20
CA THR A 72 34.57 -1.33 -14.88
C THR A 72 34.59 0.19 -14.91
N GLY A 73 35.53 0.80 -14.18
CA GLY A 73 35.94 2.20 -14.36
C GLY A 73 34.83 3.26 -14.16
N SER A 74 33.75 2.93 -13.47
CA SER A 74 32.61 3.84 -13.30
C SER A 74 32.94 4.90 -12.24
N GLY A 75 32.79 6.18 -12.60
CA GLY A 75 33.00 7.28 -11.65
C GLY A 75 32.05 7.15 -10.44
N LYS A 76 32.40 7.73 -9.29
CA LYS A 76 31.64 7.58 -8.03
C LYS A 76 30.13 7.85 -8.17
N LYS A 77 29.71 8.74 -9.09
CA LYS A 77 28.31 9.07 -9.37
C LYS A 77 27.53 8.00 -10.15
N LEU A 78 28.24 7.09 -10.83
CA LEU A 78 27.68 6.04 -11.68
C LEU A 78 27.87 4.64 -11.10
N ASP A 79 28.54 4.53 -9.96
CA ASP A 79 28.64 3.27 -9.20
C ASP A 79 27.26 2.93 -8.63
N MET A 80 26.59 1.96 -9.26
CA MET A 80 25.22 1.52 -8.92
C MET A 80 25.10 1.14 -7.45
N ARG A 81 26.16 0.56 -6.88
CA ARG A 81 26.20 0.06 -5.51
C ARG A 81 26.11 1.17 -4.46
N ARG A 82 26.57 2.36 -4.81
CA ARG A 82 26.54 3.55 -3.94
C ARG A 82 25.26 4.36 -4.08
N GLN A 83 24.43 4.04 -5.07
CA GLN A 83 23.18 4.77 -5.29
C GLN A 83 22.08 4.29 -4.34
N VAL A 84 22.23 3.13 -3.70
CA VAL A 84 21.17 2.51 -2.91
C VAL A 84 21.71 1.92 -1.61
N ASP A 85 21.19 2.39 -0.49
CA ASP A 85 21.52 1.92 0.86
C ASP A 85 20.55 0.82 1.33
N LEU A 86 20.28 -0.16 0.47
CA LEU A 86 19.36 -1.28 0.76
C LEU A 86 20.08 -2.62 0.58
N GLY A 87 19.56 -3.63 1.26
CA GLY A 87 20.05 -5.00 1.14
C GLY A 87 19.79 -5.59 -0.24
N VAL A 88 20.53 -6.66 -0.56
CA VAL A 88 20.34 -7.45 -1.79
C VAL A 88 19.11 -8.38 -1.74
N GLU A 89 18.45 -8.48 -0.59
CA GLU A 89 17.25 -9.29 -0.41
C GLU A 89 16.11 -8.75 -1.28
N ALA A 90 15.44 -9.62 -2.05
CA ALA A 90 14.38 -9.24 -3.00
C ALA A 90 14.80 -8.26 -4.11
N LEU A 91 16.10 -8.20 -4.44
CA LEU A 91 16.62 -7.45 -5.58
C LEU A 91 16.48 -8.28 -6.87
N GLN A 92 15.79 -7.72 -7.87
CA GLN A 92 15.76 -8.24 -9.24
C GLN A 92 16.74 -7.45 -10.10
N CYS A 93 17.49 -8.14 -10.96
CA CYS A 93 18.39 -7.54 -11.93
C CYS A 93 18.07 -8.04 -13.34
N ASP A 94 17.77 -7.12 -14.25
CA ASP A 94 17.49 -7.40 -15.64
C ASP A 94 18.49 -6.66 -16.53
N ILE A 95 19.11 -7.37 -17.48
CA ILE A 95 19.99 -6.78 -18.50
C ILE A 95 19.32 -6.92 -19.86
N ARG A 96 19.31 -5.86 -20.65
CA ARG A 96 18.73 -5.83 -22.00
C ARG A 96 19.65 -5.13 -22.97
N ARG A 97 19.64 -5.55 -24.23
CA ARG A 97 20.30 -4.77 -25.29
C ARG A 97 19.53 -3.47 -25.51
N TYR A 98 20.24 -2.36 -25.60
CA TYR A 98 19.65 -1.05 -25.88
C TYR A 98 19.89 -0.67 -27.33
N SER A 99 18.81 -0.32 -28.04
CA SER A 99 18.88 0.20 -29.39
C SER A 99 18.80 1.73 -29.36
N THR A 100 19.75 2.39 -30.03
CA THR A 100 19.72 3.85 -30.25
C THR A 100 18.76 4.26 -31.36
N GLY A 101 18.04 3.31 -31.98
CA GLY A 101 17.11 3.59 -33.09
C GLY A 101 17.80 4.16 -34.33
N GLY A 102 19.11 3.90 -34.50
CA GLY A 102 19.90 4.44 -35.61
C GLY A 102 20.46 5.84 -35.37
N ILE A 103 20.31 6.41 -34.17
CA ILE A 103 20.93 7.69 -33.81
C ILE A 103 22.46 7.48 -33.70
N GLN A 104 23.21 8.02 -34.65
CA GLN A 104 24.68 7.96 -34.73
C GLN A 104 25.33 9.19 -34.08
N VAL A 105 24.93 9.52 -32.85
CA VAL A 105 25.59 10.58 -32.07
C VAL A 105 26.66 9.93 -31.19
N LEU A 106 27.91 10.33 -31.38
CA LEU A 106 29.02 9.84 -30.57
C LEU A 106 28.85 10.30 -29.12
N TRP A 107 28.90 9.35 -28.19
CA TRP A 107 28.82 9.66 -26.76
C TRP A 107 30.05 10.46 -26.31
N PRO A 108 29.89 11.61 -25.63
CA PRO A 108 31.04 12.42 -25.22
C PRO A 108 31.87 11.73 -24.13
N GLY A 109 33.16 11.49 -24.36
CA GLY A 109 34.06 10.92 -23.35
C GLY A 109 35.29 10.23 -23.93
N ARG A 110 36.35 10.02 -23.12
CA ARG A 110 37.57 9.32 -23.56
C ARG A 110 37.22 7.87 -23.92
N GLY A 111 37.24 7.52 -25.21
CA GLY A 111 37.13 6.14 -25.70
C GLY A 111 35.79 5.75 -26.33
N ALA A 112 34.83 6.66 -26.51
CA ALA A 112 33.63 6.35 -27.29
C ALA A 112 34.00 6.11 -28.76
N GLN A 113 33.39 5.09 -29.37
CA GLN A 113 33.57 4.75 -30.78
C GLN A 113 32.21 4.70 -31.47
N GLU A 114 32.20 4.84 -32.80
CA GLU A 114 30.96 4.77 -33.60
C GLU A 114 30.23 3.42 -33.45
N GLN A 115 30.94 2.38 -33.01
CA GLN A 115 30.45 1.00 -32.90
C GLN A 115 30.14 0.56 -31.47
N ASP A 116 29.99 1.50 -30.54
CA ASP A 116 29.64 1.18 -29.15
C ASP A 116 28.31 0.41 -29.07
N ILE A 117 28.32 -0.73 -28.39
CA ILE A 117 27.14 -1.55 -28.10
C ILE A 117 26.60 -1.16 -26.74
N TRP A 118 25.30 -0.90 -26.68
CA TRP A 118 24.63 -0.43 -25.48
C TRP A 118 23.77 -1.51 -24.84
N PHE A 119 23.78 -1.54 -23.52
CA PHE A 119 22.90 -2.37 -22.71
C PHE A 119 22.25 -1.51 -21.62
N THR A 120 21.04 -1.85 -21.21
CA THR A 120 20.45 -1.37 -19.97
C THR A 120 20.54 -2.46 -18.91
N CYS A 121 20.94 -2.07 -17.70
CA CYS A 121 20.89 -2.90 -16.51
C CYS A 121 19.94 -2.25 -15.52
N THR A 122 18.84 -2.93 -15.21
CA THR A 122 17.78 -2.46 -14.33
C THR A 122 17.81 -3.24 -13.03
N LEU A 123 18.07 -2.55 -11.92
CA LEU A 123 17.93 -3.09 -10.57
C LEU A 123 16.59 -2.64 -10.00
N ARG A 124 15.77 -3.59 -9.55
CA ARG A 124 14.46 -3.35 -8.95
C ARG A 124 14.38 -4.00 -7.59
N HIS A 125 14.05 -3.22 -6.58
CA HIS A 125 13.72 -3.75 -5.25
C HIS A 125 12.24 -3.48 -4.99
N SER A 126 11.51 -4.52 -4.59
CA SER A 126 10.04 -4.52 -4.46
C SER A 126 9.50 -3.29 -3.72
N GLY A 127 8.95 -2.30 -4.46
CA GLY A 127 8.34 -1.09 -3.90
C GLY A 127 9.29 -0.03 -3.34
N HIS A 128 10.62 -0.24 -3.39
CA HIS A 128 11.58 0.67 -2.76
C HIS A 128 12.37 1.52 -3.76
N PHE A 129 12.85 0.92 -4.84
CA PHE A 129 13.53 1.67 -5.90
C PHE A 129 13.54 0.93 -7.23
N VAL A 130 13.75 1.71 -8.28
CA VAL A 130 14.11 1.22 -9.60
C VAL A 130 15.29 2.04 -10.09
N LEU A 131 16.37 1.37 -10.46
CA LEU A 131 17.61 1.95 -10.93
C LEU A 131 17.91 1.38 -12.32
N THR A 132 17.93 2.23 -13.34
CA THR A 132 18.31 1.83 -14.70
C THR A 132 19.64 2.47 -15.07
N THR A 133 20.61 1.64 -15.44
CA THR A 133 21.94 2.07 -15.85
C THR A 133 22.24 1.66 -17.27
N PHE A 134 22.77 2.58 -18.06
CA PHE A 134 23.23 2.34 -19.42
C PHE A 134 24.70 1.94 -19.38
N LEU A 135 24.92 0.69 -19.77
CA LEU A 135 26.23 0.07 -19.88
C LEU A 135 26.70 0.15 -21.33
N ARG A 136 27.94 0.60 -21.50
CA ARG A 136 28.60 0.74 -22.80
C ARG A 136 29.68 -0.32 -22.95
N HIS A 137 29.61 -1.10 -24.02
CA HIS A 137 30.62 -2.04 -24.46
C HIS A 137 31.27 -1.55 -25.77
N THR A 138 32.59 -1.53 -25.82
CA THR A 138 33.34 -1.17 -27.02
C THR A 138 34.10 -2.41 -27.50
N PRO A 139 33.74 -3.01 -28.65
CA PRO A 139 34.39 -4.20 -29.18
C PRO A 139 35.88 -3.96 -29.52
N ALA A 140 36.71 -5.00 -29.42
CA ALA A 140 38.15 -4.90 -29.70
C ALA A 140 38.50 -4.84 -31.21
N THR A 141 37.62 -5.36 -32.07
CA THR A 141 37.76 -5.36 -33.53
C THR A 141 36.59 -4.60 -34.16
N PRO A 142 36.84 -3.66 -35.09
CA PRO A 142 35.76 -2.98 -35.79
C PRO A 142 34.90 -3.99 -36.57
N ILE A 143 33.59 -3.96 -36.36
CA ILE A 143 32.61 -4.74 -37.10
C ILE A 143 32.55 -4.17 -38.54
N ASP A 144 32.66 -5.04 -39.55
CA ASP A 144 32.55 -4.65 -40.96
C ASP A 144 31.15 -4.06 -41.24
N ALA A 145 31.10 -2.90 -41.89
CA ALA A 145 29.90 -2.07 -42.11
C ALA A 145 28.82 -2.69 -43.03
N GLN A 146 28.95 -3.97 -43.40
CA GLN A 146 28.08 -4.67 -44.36
C GLN A 146 27.07 -5.62 -43.69
N GLU A 147 27.23 -5.95 -42.41
CA GLU A 147 26.27 -6.79 -41.66
C GLU A 147 25.32 -5.96 -40.80
N ASP A 148 24.02 -6.24 -40.94
CA ASP A 148 22.93 -5.69 -40.11
C ASP A 148 23.36 -5.49 -38.64
N HIS A 149 23.44 -4.24 -38.17
CA HIS A 149 23.82 -3.89 -36.79
C HIS A 149 22.96 -4.59 -35.72
N ALA A 150 21.75 -5.03 -36.09
CA ALA A 150 20.84 -5.79 -35.25
C ALA A 150 21.22 -7.28 -35.08
N LYS A 151 22.08 -7.83 -35.95
CA LYS A 151 22.44 -9.27 -35.98
C LYS A 151 23.92 -9.56 -35.65
N SER A 152 24.81 -8.57 -35.68
CA SER A 152 26.26 -8.81 -35.72
C SER A 152 26.97 -9.00 -34.36
N HIS A 153 26.25 -9.11 -33.24
CA HIS A 153 26.87 -9.53 -31.97
C HIS A 153 25.96 -10.43 -31.15
N VAL A 154 25.98 -11.72 -31.49
CA VAL A 154 25.33 -12.80 -30.72
C VAL A 154 26.17 -13.05 -29.48
N ILE A 155 25.58 -12.87 -28.30
CA ILE A 155 26.26 -13.15 -27.03
C ILE A 155 26.28 -14.67 -26.82
N GLY A 156 27.47 -15.26 -26.79
CA GLY A 156 27.67 -16.67 -26.45
C GLY A 156 27.33 -16.95 -24.98
N ASP A 157 26.98 -18.20 -24.67
CA ASP A 157 26.55 -18.58 -23.31
C ASP A 157 27.65 -18.49 -22.23
N LYS A 158 28.91 -18.27 -22.64
CA LYS A 158 30.09 -18.12 -21.77
C LYS A 158 30.83 -16.80 -21.96
N ASP A 159 30.20 -15.84 -22.63
CA ASP A 159 30.86 -14.59 -22.98
C ASP A 159 31.08 -13.71 -21.75
N SER A 160 32.24 -13.05 -21.74
CA SER A 160 32.61 -12.04 -20.74
C SER A 160 32.64 -10.68 -21.40
N ILE A 161 31.63 -9.86 -21.13
CA ILE A 161 31.41 -8.56 -21.76
C ILE A 161 31.91 -7.48 -20.82
N VAL A 162 32.97 -6.79 -21.20
CA VAL A 162 33.50 -5.65 -20.43
C VAL A 162 32.72 -4.39 -20.78
N THR A 163 32.14 -3.76 -19.77
CA THR A 163 31.29 -2.58 -19.90
C THR A 163 31.71 -1.46 -18.97
N THR A 164 31.26 -0.25 -19.29
CA THR A 164 31.40 0.96 -18.47
C THR A 164 30.03 1.61 -18.30
N ALA A 165 29.70 2.10 -17.10
CA ALA A 165 28.45 2.85 -16.90
C ALA A 165 28.58 4.26 -17.49
N ALA A 166 27.65 4.65 -18.35
CA ALA A 166 27.65 5.96 -19.02
C ALA A 166 26.58 6.91 -18.46
N MET A 167 25.38 6.38 -18.22
CA MET A 167 24.23 7.13 -17.72
C MET A 167 23.46 6.25 -16.75
N LEU A 168 22.93 6.85 -15.69
CA LEU A 168 22.13 6.17 -14.68
C LEU A 168 20.93 7.04 -14.32
N VAL A 169 19.77 6.41 -14.12
CA VAL A 169 18.56 7.06 -13.62
C VAL A 169 17.96 6.21 -12.50
N LEU A 170 17.59 6.87 -11.40
CA LEU A 170 17.10 6.27 -10.16
C LEU A 170 15.76 6.90 -9.77
N THR A 171 14.80 6.08 -9.39
CA THR A 171 13.65 6.49 -8.58
C THR A 171 13.61 5.68 -7.29
N ARG A 172 13.45 6.35 -6.14
CA ARG A 172 13.22 5.74 -4.81
C ARG A 172 11.73 5.70 -4.44
N THR A 173 10.87 6.10 -5.35
CA THR A 173 9.43 6.18 -5.13
C THR A 173 8.70 5.57 -6.32
N PRO A 174 8.93 4.28 -6.66
CA PRO A 174 8.28 3.67 -7.83
C PRO A 174 6.76 3.55 -7.67
N ALA A 175 6.29 3.47 -6.42
CA ALA A 175 4.88 3.58 -6.05
C ALA A 175 4.76 4.46 -4.80
N VAL A 176 3.77 5.34 -4.79
CA VAL A 176 3.54 6.30 -3.71
C VAL A 176 2.07 6.33 -3.34
N ASP A 177 1.83 6.17 -2.06
CA ASP A 177 0.52 6.27 -1.45
C ASP A 177 0.45 7.55 -0.63
N VAL A 178 -0.48 8.45 -0.96
CA VAL A 178 -0.55 9.78 -0.34
C VAL A 178 -1.98 10.22 -0.04
N GLY A 179 -2.18 10.92 1.07
CA GLY A 179 -3.46 11.54 1.43
C GLY A 179 -3.71 12.84 0.67
N LEU A 180 -4.96 13.24 0.55
CA LEU A 180 -5.42 14.48 -0.05
C LEU A 180 -4.77 15.71 0.59
N LEU A 181 -4.55 16.74 -0.22
CA LEU A 181 -3.97 18.04 0.16
C LEU A 181 -2.56 17.97 0.75
N ARG A 182 -1.92 16.81 0.74
CA ARG A 182 -0.53 16.65 1.14
C ARG A 182 0.40 17.10 0.02
N GLU A 183 1.56 17.56 0.43
CA GLU A 183 2.69 17.74 -0.46
C GLU A 183 3.38 16.38 -0.70
N GLN A 184 3.75 16.09 -1.94
CA GLN A 184 4.41 14.85 -2.32
C GLN A 184 5.54 15.10 -3.31
N VAL A 185 6.70 14.50 -3.07
CA VAL A 185 7.83 14.50 -4.02
C VAL A 185 7.91 13.15 -4.71
N LEU A 186 7.94 13.16 -6.05
CA LEU A 186 8.22 11.99 -6.88
C LEU A 186 9.71 12.00 -7.23
N HIS A 187 10.45 11.03 -6.71
CA HIS A 187 11.90 10.97 -6.81
C HIS A 187 12.34 10.58 -8.22
N CYS A 188 13.22 11.39 -8.82
CA CYS A 188 13.92 11.06 -10.06
C CYS A 188 15.31 11.70 -10.04
N GLN A 189 16.34 10.87 -9.89
CA GLN A 189 17.74 11.29 -9.92
C GLN A 189 18.46 10.67 -11.10
N PHE A 190 19.47 11.35 -11.61
CA PHE A 190 20.26 10.86 -12.73
C PHE A 190 21.71 11.31 -12.64
N ALA A 191 22.58 10.53 -13.27
CA ALA A 191 24.00 10.82 -13.39
C ALA A 191 24.49 10.46 -14.80
N VAL A 192 25.49 11.22 -15.27
CA VAL A 192 26.11 11.07 -16.59
C VAL A 192 27.63 11.14 -16.41
N ASP A 193 28.37 10.41 -17.23
CA ASP A 193 29.84 10.27 -17.16
C ASP A 193 30.63 11.49 -17.67
N HIS A 194 29.98 12.38 -18.41
CA HIS A 194 30.58 13.58 -18.99
C HIS A 194 29.95 14.88 -18.45
N LYS A 195 30.71 15.97 -18.60
CA LYS A 195 30.29 17.30 -18.16
C LYS A 195 29.41 17.96 -19.21
N ALA A 196 28.45 18.77 -18.74
CA ALA A 196 27.53 19.54 -19.58
C ALA A 196 26.81 18.69 -20.66
N PRO A 197 26.09 17.62 -20.26
CA PRO A 197 25.33 16.83 -21.20
C PRO A 197 24.23 17.67 -21.87
N ASP A 198 23.95 17.36 -23.14
CA ASP A 198 22.77 17.83 -23.86
C ASP A 198 21.52 17.10 -23.34
N LEU A 199 21.14 17.47 -22.12
CA LEU A 199 20.11 16.84 -21.32
C LEU A 199 18.75 17.43 -21.64
N VAL A 200 17.77 16.55 -21.84
CA VAL A 200 16.35 16.87 -21.76
C VAL A 200 15.73 16.07 -20.62
N LEU A 201 15.05 16.75 -19.71
CA LEU A 201 14.28 16.16 -18.62
C LEU A 201 12.81 16.50 -18.83
N GLU A 202 11.94 15.49 -18.83
CA GLU A 202 10.50 15.67 -18.99
C GLU A 202 9.73 14.89 -17.90
N TRP A 203 8.69 15.50 -17.35
CA TRP A 203 7.67 14.79 -16.57
C TRP A 203 6.34 14.81 -17.29
N VAL A 204 5.74 13.63 -17.39
CA VAL A 204 4.41 13.46 -17.98
C VAL A 204 3.53 12.66 -17.02
N ARG A 205 2.28 13.07 -16.86
CA ARG A 205 1.27 12.29 -16.16
C ARG A 205 0.35 11.60 -17.16
N GLN A 206 0.15 10.30 -16.96
CA GLN A 206 -0.80 9.48 -17.69
C GLN A 206 -1.93 9.06 -16.73
N HIS A 207 -3.15 9.48 -17.02
CA HIS A 207 -4.34 9.11 -16.26
C HIS A 207 -5.54 8.92 -17.19
N ARG A 208 -6.21 7.76 -17.12
CA ARG A 208 -7.42 7.43 -17.91
C ARG A 208 -7.28 7.70 -19.43
N GLY A 209 -6.09 7.44 -19.98
CA GLY A 209 -5.79 7.67 -21.40
C GLY A 209 -5.42 9.11 -21.76
N GLU A 210 -5.53 10.07 -20.84
CA GLU A 210 -5.01 11.42 -21.01
C GLU A 210 -3.52 11.47 -20.66
N ARG A 211 -2.74 12.16 -21.50
CA ARG A 211 -1.29 12.37 -21.33
C ARG A 211 -1.01 13.87 -21.17
N THR A 212 -0.70 14.30 -19.95
CA THR A 212 -0.46 15.71 -19.62
C THR A 212 1.02 15.95 -19.34
N LYS A 213 1.67 16.87 -20.08
CA LYS A 213 3.05 17.28 -19.79
C LYS A 213 3.06 18.23 -18.59
N LEU A 214 3.84 17.90 -17.57
CA LEU A 214 3.91 18.65 -16.31
C LEU A 214 5.16 19.54 -16.21
N PHE A 215 6.28 19.05 -16.73
CA PHE A 215 7.56 19.73 -16.67
C PHE A 215 8.41 19.37 -17.88
N HIS A 216 9.20 20.33 -18.38
CA HIS A 216 10.20 20.08 -19.41
C HIS A 216 11.38 21.04 -19.24
N HIS A 217 12.59 20.48 -19.25
CA HIS A 217 13.84 21.22 -19.20
C HIS A 217 14.78 20.76 -20.31
N SER A 218 15.44 21.70 -20.99
CA SER A 218 16.52 21.42 -21.94
C SER A 218 17.77 22.21 -21.55
N SER A 219 18.89 21.52 -21.37
CA SER A 219 20.17 22.17 -21.03
C SER A 219 20.73 23.00 -22.18
N ARG A 220 20.49 22.59 -23.43
CA ARG A 220 20.97 23.26 -24.65
C ARG A 220 20.33 24.63 -24.86
N SER A 221 19.01 24.73 -24.72
CA SER A 221 18.29 26.01 -24.89
C SER A 221 18.19 26.80 -23.59
N GLY A 222 18.47 26.17 -22.44
CA GLY A 222 18.17 26.73 -21.12
C GLY A 222 16.67 26.90 -20.87
N GLN A 223 15.82 26.35 -21.74
CA GLN A 223 14.37 26.48 -21.63
C GLN A 223 13.85 25.57 -20.52
N ASN A 224 12.97 26.13 -19.68
CA ASN A 224 12.21 25.39 -18.70
C ASN A 224 10.73 25.76 -18.80
N THR A 225 9.86 24.77 -18.82
CA THR A 225 8.40 24.94 -18.78
C THR A 225 7.78 24.02 -17.74
N GLY A 226 6.66 24.46 -17.17
CA GLY A 226 6.00 23.75 -16.07
C GLY A 226 6.54 24.15 -14.70
N ALA A 227 6.18 23.36 -13.69
CA ALA A 227 6.50 23.64 -12.29
C ALA A 227 6.81 22.34 -11.53
N GLY A 228 7.27 22.46 -10.29
CA GLY A 228 7.51 21.32 -9.39
C GLY A 228 8.93 20.75 -9.43
N VAL A 229 9.75 21.05 -10.43
CA VAL A 229 11.17 20.67 -10.47
C VAL A 229 12.05 21.91 -10.40
N SER A 230 13.07 21.87 -9.54
CA SER A 230 14.03 22.98 -9.38
C SER A 230 15.10 22.95 -10.47
N PRO A 231 15.24 24.00 -11.31
CA PRO A 231 16.28 24.03 -12.37
C PRO A 231 17.70 23.87 -11.83
N ALA A 232 17.97 24.43 -10.65
CA ALA A 232 19.27 24.33 -10.00
C ALA A 232 19.57 22.91 -9.49
N ALA A 233 18.52 22.15 -9.14
CA ALA A 233 18.65 20.75 -8.75
C ALA A 233 18.91 19.85 -9.97
N VAL A 234 18.30 20.16 -11.12
CA VAL A 234 18.54 19.44 -12.39
C VAL A 234 20.02 19.48 -12.78
N GLY A 235 20.67 20.65 -12.65
CA GLY A 235 22.12 20.79 -12.88
C GLY A 235 23.00 19.95 -11.94
N LYS A 236 22.46 19.48 -10.82
CA LYS A 236 23.14 18.57 -9.87
C LYS A 236 22.78 17.10 -10.08
N GLY A 237 21.88 16.78 -11.03
CA GLY A 237 21.39 15.43 -11.30
C GLY A 237 20.12 15.06 -10.55
N ASP A 238 19.34 16.05 -10.08
CA ASP A 238 18.07 15.80 -9.39
C ASP A 238 16.91 16.45 -10.16
N GLY A 239 16.10 15.59 -10.76
CA GLY A 239 14.90 15.94 -11.52
C GLY A 239 13.60 15.65 -10.76
N SER A 240 13.64 15.49 -9.44
CA SER A 240 12.46 15.12 -8.65
C SER A 240 11.33 16.15 -8.75
N LEU A 241 10.10 15.66 -8.89
CA LEU A 241 8.90 16.48 -9.09
C LEU A 241 8.13 16.67 -7.78
N LEU A 242 7.93 17.92 -7.39
CA LEU A 242 7.09 18.33 -6.26
C LEU A 242 5.64 18.56 -6.70
N LEU A 243 4.73 17.85 -6.04
CA LEU A 243 3.29 18.05 -6.11
C LEU A 243 2.85 18.76 -4.82
N PRO A 244 2.53 20.07 -4.85
CA PRO A 244 2.33 20.86 -3.64
C PRO A 244 1.04 20.51 -2.88
N ALA A 245 -0.03 20.16 -3.60
CA ALA A 245 -1.30 19.75 -3.01
C ALA A 245 -1.94 18.68 -3.89
N VAL A 246 -1.83 17.43 -3.48
CA VAL A 246 -2.40 16.30 -4.22
C VAL A 246 -3.92 16.25 -4.07
N SER A 247 -4.59 15.84 -5.14
CA SER A 247 -6.04 15.69 -5.23
C SER A 247 -6.37 14.38 -5.94
N LEU A 248 -7.64 13.99 -6.00
CA LEU A 248 -8.04 12.78 -6.74
C LEU A 248 -7.68 12.83 -8.22
N SER A 249 -7.68 14.01 -8.84
CA SER A 249 -7.25 14.16 -10.24
C SER A 249 -5.73 14.07 -10.42
N SER A 250 -4.98 14.03 -9.32
CA SER A 250 -3.53 13.78 -9.33
C SER A 250 -3.21 12.29 -9.43
N GLU A 251 -4.15 11.39 -9.14
CA GLU A 251 -3.93 9.95 -9.26
C GLU A 251 -3.50 9.57 -10.68
N GLY A 252 -2.54 8.65 -10.82
CA GLY A 252 -2.10 8.16 -12.12
C GLY A 252 -0.64 7.75 -12.15
N THR A 253 -0.15 7.49 -13.36
CA THR A 253 1.24 7.12 -13.60
C THR A 253 2.01 8.35 -14.05
N TYR A 254 3.05 8.71 -13.30
CA TYR A 254 3.95 9.80 -13.61
C TYR A 254 5.24 9.23 -14.20
N VAL A 255 5.61 9.70 -15.38
CA VAL A 255 6.76 9.22 -16.13
C VAL A 255 7.85 10.30 -16.07
N CYS A 256 8.98 9.97 -15.46
CA CYS A 256 10.20 10.76 -15.55
C CYS A 256 11.01 10.28 -16.76
N SER A 257 11.19 11.14 -17.75
CA SER A 257 11.99 10.87 -18.93
C SER A 257 13.28 11.68 -18.90
N VAL A 258 14.42 10.99 -18.98
CA VAL A 258 15.74 11.61 -19.04
C VAL A 258 16.39 11.21 -20.36
N TYR A 259 16.71 12.20 -21.18
CA TYR A 259 17.29 12.03 -22.50
C TYR A 259 18.64 12.73 -22.57
N VAL A 260 19.68 11.98 -22.93
CA VAL A 260 21.01 12.49 -23.27
C VAL A 260 21.44 11.74 -24.52
N PRO A 261 21.49 12.37 -25.70
CA PRO A 261 21.74 11.67 -26.95
C PRO A 261 22.97 10.74 -26.89
N PRO A 262 22.87 9.47 -27.34
CA PRO A 262 21.69 8.82 -27.95
C PRO A 262 20.79 8.06 -26.95
N LEU A 263 21.01 8.23 -25.65
CA LEU A 263 20.38 7.45 -24.58
C LEU A 263 19.09 8.12 -24.07
N TYR A 264 18.04 7.31 -23.96
CA TYR A 264 16.72 7.70 -23.47
C TYR A 264 16.27 6.74 -22.37
N ALA A 265 16.02 7.28 -21.18
CA ALA A 265 15.63 6.54 -19.99
C ALA A 265 14.27 7.02 -19.49
N THR A 266 13.43 6.08 -19.02
CA THR A 266 12.12 6.39 -18.43
C THR A 266 11.92 5.63 -17.13
N HIS A 267 11.38 6.30 -16.12
CA HIS A 267 10.90 5.67 -14.89
C HIS A 267 9.47 6.06 -14.59
N ASP A 268 8.66 5.05 -14.30
CA ASP A 268 7.26 5.21 -13.94
C ASP A 268 7.13 5.26 -12.42
N VAL A 269 6.35 6.22 -11.95
CA VAL A 269 5.96 6.41 -10.56
C VAL A 269 4.45 6.36 -10.48
N VAL A 270 3.91 5.32 -9.85
CA VAL A 270 2.47 5.17 -9.65
C VAL A 270 2.06 5.93 -8.40
N LEU A 271 1.26 6.98 -8.53
CA LEU A 271 0.71 7.73 -7.41
C LEU A 271 -0.74 7.31 -7.18
N GLN A 272 -1.01 6.79 -5.98
CA GLN A 272 -2.34 6.42 -5.52
C GLN A 272 -2.75 7.32 -4.35
N ILE A 273 -4.01 7.76 -4.39
CA ILE A 273 -4.57 8.52 -3.28
C ILE A 273 -5.16 7.55 -2.26
N MET A 274 -4.86 7.78 -0.98
CA MET A 274 -5.42 6.99 0.11
C MET A 274 -5.82 7.85 1.29
N GLU A 275 -7.09 7.73 1.67
CA GLU A 275 -7.66 8.37 2.87
C GLU A 275 -8.17 7.32 3.85
N SER A 276 -7.87 7.52 5.13
CA SER A 276 -8.27 6.60 6.19
C SER A 276 -9.70 6.89 6.68
N PRO A 277 -10.58 5.88 6.79
CA PRO A 277 -11.93 6.09 7.30
C PRO A 277 -11.90 6.58 8.74
N GLN A 278 -12.63 7.65 9.02
CA GLN A 278 -13.00 8.05 10.37
C GLN A 278 -14.19 7.19 10.81
N VAL A 279 -13.96 6.31 11.79
CA VAL A 279 -14.97 5.34 12.25
C VAL A 279 -15.67 5.86 13.50
N SER A 280 -17.00 5.93 13.45
CA SER A 280 -17.85 6.38 14.55
C SER A 280 -19.05 5.44 14.78
N LEU A 281 -19.62 5.49 15.97
CA LEU A 281 -20.82 4.74 16.36
C LEU A 281 -21.93 5.72 16.74
N SER A 282 -23.18 5.36 16.46
CA SER A 282 -24.36 6.11 16.91
C SER A 282 -24.61 6.00 18.42
N THR A 283 -23.91 5.11 19.11
CA THR A 283 -24.02 4.86 20.55
C THR A 283 -22.77 5.34 21.27
N GLY A 284 -22.91 5.64 22.56
CA GLY A 284 -21.76 5.85 23.45
C GLY A 284 -21.03 4.55 23.78
N ALA A 285 -20.09 4.59 24.72
CA ALA A 285 -19.36 3.39 25.17
C ALA A 285 -20.27 2.35 25.86
N SER A 286 -21.43 2.77 26.35
CA SER A 286 -22.45 1.94 26.97
C SER A 286 -23.83 2.31 26.43
N LEU A 287 -24.68 1.30 26.22
CA LEU A 287 -26.07 1.45 25.81
C LEU A 287 -26.96 0.68 26.79
N THR A 288 -27.96 1.35 27.36
CA THR A 288 -28.94 0.72 28.25
C THR A 288 -30.29 0.69 27.55
N LEU A 289 -30.92 -0.48 27.47
CA LEU A 289 -32.23 -0.68 26.86
C LEU A 289 -33.12 -1.53 27.76
N GLN A 290 -34.42 -1.30 27.72
CA GLN A 290 -35.39 -2.18 28.38
C GLN A 290 -35.68 -3.40 27.51
N GLU A 291 -35.96 -4.54 28.14
CA GLU A 291 -36.42 -5.73 27.42
C GLU A 291 -37.68 -5.42 26.59
N GLY A 292 -37.64 -5.76 25.29
CA GLY A 292 -38.72 -5.47 24.34
C GLY A 292 -38.63 -4.12 23.62
N GLU A 293 -37.68 -3.24 23.98
CA GLU A 293 -37.36 -2.05 23.16
C GLU A 293 -36.60 -2.44 21.89
N GLU A 294 -36.54 -1.54 20.91
CA GLU A 294 -35.73 -1.74 19.71
C GLU A 294 -34.87 -0.49 19.47
N GLN A 295 -33.58 -0.69 19.20
CA GLN A 295 -32.66 0.41 18.90
C GLN A 295 -31.89 0.12 17.62
N LYS A 296 -31.98 1.05 16.65
CA LYS A 296 -31.11 1.02 15.47
C LYS A 296 -29.71 1.44 15.88
N VAL A 297 -28.73 0.58 15.67
CA VAL A 297 -27.31 0.86 15.92
C VAL A 297 -26.61 1.05 14.58
N VAL A 298 -25.85 2.13 14.45
CA VAL A 298 -25.15 2.50 13.21
C VAL A 298 -23.66 2.63 13.48
N CYS A 299 -22.84 2.00 12.65
CA CYS A 299 -21.42 2.27 12.52
C CYS A 299 -21.19 2.99 11.20
N GLU A 300 -20.48 4.10 11.24
CA GLU A 300 -20.20 4.90 10.05
C GLU A 300 -18.70 4.99 9.82
N ALA A 301 -18.26 4.63 8.62
CA ALA A 301 -16.93 4.90 8.10
C ALA A 301 -17.00 6.13 7.20
N GLN A 302 -16.39 7.24 7.62
CA GLN A 302 -16.46 8.53 6.93
C GLN A 302 -15.15 8.89 6.24
N GLY A 303 -15.25 9.61 5.11
CA GLY A 303 -14.11 10.27 4.45
C GLY A 303 -13.01 9.34 3.96
N TYR A 304 -13.32 8.13 3.51
CA TYR A 304 -12.30 7.18 3.03
C TYR A 304 -12.18 7.18 1.50
N TYR A 305 -11.00 6.81 1.02
CA TYR A 305 -10.71 6.60 -0.39
C TYR A 305 -9.55 5.60 -0.52
N PRO A 306 -9.59 4.63 -1.44
CA PRO A 306 -10.61 4.40 -2.49
C PRO A 306 -11.87 3.69 -1.98
N LEU A 307 -12.76 3.29 -2.89
CA LEU A 307 -14.12 2.81 -2.58
C LEU A 307 -14.19 1.52 -1.74
N ASP A 308 -13.17 0.66 -1.84
CA ASP A 308 -13.17 -0.69 -1.27
C ASP A 308 -12.99 -0.68 0.26
N VAL A 309 -14.11 -0.55 0.98
CA VAL A 309 -14.20 -0.66 2.43
C VAL A 309 -14.98 -1.91 2.84
N HIS A 310 -14.56 -2.56 3.93
CA HIS A 310 -15.27 -3.67 4.53
C HIS A 310 -15.64 -3.33 5.97
N ILE A 311 -16.93 -3.43 6.31
CA ILE A 311 -17.44 -3.19 7.67
C ILE A 311 -18.16 -4.45 8.12
N GLU A 312 -17.83 -4.93 9.32
CA GLU A 312 -18.53 -6.03 9.96
C GLU A 312 -18.86 -5.69 11.42
N TRP A 313 -19.88 -6.37 11.95
CA TRP A 313 -20.26 -6.28 13.34
C TRP A 313 -19.98 -7.60 14.06
N LEU A 314 -19.32 -7.50 15.21
CA LEU A 314 -18.94 -8.60 16.07
C LEU A 314 -19.68 -8.49 17.40
N LYS A 315 -20.19 -9.60 17.91
CA LYS A 315 -20.77 -9.71 19.25
C LYS A 315 -19.90 -10.62 20.10
N GLU A 316 -19.50 -10.12 21.26
CA GLU A 316 -18.77 -10.89 22.26
C GLU A 316 -19.63 -10.98 23.53
N GLN A 317 -19.91 -12.20 23.98
CA GLN A 317 -20.69 -12.40 25.20
C GLN A 317 -19.85 -12.11 26.45
N ARG A 318 -20.54 -11.74 27.52
CA ARG A 318 -19.94 -11.49 28.83
C ARG A 318 -19.09 -12.68 29.26
N GLY A 319 -17.82 -12.43 29.58
CA GLY A 319 -16.88 -13.45 30.06
C GLY A 319 -15.94 -14.05 29.01
N GLY A 320 -16.04 -13.66 27.73
CA GLY A 320 -14.97 -13.85 26.73
C GLY A 320 -14.55 -15.30 26.43
N SER A 321 -15.36 -16.30 26.80
CA SER A 321 -15.02 -17.72 26.66
C SER A 321 -15.12 -18.24 25.22
N HIS A 322 -15.72 -17.48 24.31
CA HIS A 322 -15.96 -17.87 22.91
C HIS A 322 -15.45 -16.80 21.95
N LEU A 323 -15.09 -17.22 20.74
CA LEU A 323 -14.73 -16.30 19.67
C LEU A 323 -15.89 -15.33 19.37
N PRO A 324 -15.60 -14.05 19.04
CA PRO A 324 -16.64 -13.09 18.68
C PRO A 324 -17.48 -13.59 17.50
N GLU A 325 -18.80 -13.51 17.63
CA GLU A 325 -19.76 -13.93 16.61
C GLU A 325 -19.98 -12.79 15.60
N VAL A 326 -19.90 -13.09 14.30
CA VAL A 326 -20.22 -12.13 13.24
C VAL A 326 -21.75 -12.01 13.09
N LEU A 327 -22.28 -10.80 13.25
CA LEU A 327 -23.71 -10.55 13.04
C LEU A 327 -24.06 -10.67 11.56
N LYS A 328 -25.08 -11.48 11.24
CA LYS A 328 -25.52 -11.74 9.86
C LYS A 328 -26.59 -10.76 9.37
N ASN A 329 -27.36 -10.16 10.28
CA ASN A 329 -28.47 -9.26 10.01
C ASN A 329 -28.03 -7.78 9.93
N VAL A 330 -26.90 -7.53 9.26
CA VAL A 330 -26.36 -6.18 9.06
C VAL A 330 -26.79 -5.66 7.69
N LEU A 331 -27.31 -4.45 7.66
CA LEU A 331 -27.69 -3.71 6.47
C LEU A 331 -26.68 -2.59 6.20
N PHE A 332 -26.51 -2.24 4.94
CA PHE A 332 -25.58 -1.20 4.50
C PHE A 332 -26.35 -0.06 3.84
N SER A 333 -25.88 1.17 4.03
CA SER A 333 -26.29 2.30 3.20
C SER A 333 -25.71 2.16 1.79
N SER A 334 -26.18 2.97 0.85
CA SER A 334 -25.39 3.26 -0.34
C SER A 334 -24.13 4.05 0.03
N HIS A 335 -23.11 4.00 -0.83
CA HIS A 335 -21.94 4.85 -0.69
C HIS A 335 -22.33 6.31 -0.89
N ARG A 336 -22.06 7.14 0.11
CA ARG A 336 -22.21 8.60 0.00
C ARG A 336 -20.92 9.18 -0.56
N HIS A 337 -21.03 9.90 -1.67
CA HIS A 337 -19.91 10.60 -2.30
C HIS A 337 -19.85 12.06 -1.84
N HIS A 338 -18.66 12.50 -1.42
CA HIS A 338 -18.41 13.87 -0.95
C HIS A 338 -17.83 14.76 -2.04
N ARG A 339 -17.76 16.07 -1.80
CA ARG A 339 -17.23 17.05 -2.78
C ARG A 339 -15.71 16.98 -2.95
N ASP A 340 -15.01 16.55 -1.91
CA ASP A 340 -13.59 16.20 -1.95
C ASP A 340 -13.31 14.87 -2.68
N GLY A 341 -14.39 14.16 -3.05
CA GLY A 341 -14.44 12.88 -3.73
C GLY A 341 -14.13 11.66 -2.86
N THR A 342 -14.09 11.83 -1.54
CA THR A 342 -14.08 10.71 -0.60
C THR A 342 -15.46 10.05 -0.51
N TYR A 343 -15.49 8.86 0.07
CA TYR A 343 -16.69 8.07 0.28
C TYR A 343 -17.05 7.94 1.76
N SER A 344 -18.31 7.63 2.03
CA SER A 344 -18.77 7.21 3.36
C SER A 344 -19.78 6.07 3.24
N LEU A 345 -19.73 5.14 4.19
CA LEU A 345 -20.59 3.96 4.22
C LEU A 345 -21.00 3.69 5.67
N SER A 346 -22.28 3.38 5.86
CA SER A 346 -22.82 3.04 7.17
C SER A 346 -23.29 1.59 7.18
N ALA A 347 -22.88 0.85 8.21
CA ALA A 347 -23.36 -0.49 8.49
C ALA A 347 -24.23 -0.46 9.75
N PHE A 348 -25.46 -0.91 9.66
CA PHE A 348 -26.44 -0.82 10.74
C PHE A 348 -27.27 -2.08 10.90
N PHE A 349 -27.71 -2.32 12.12
CA PHE A 349 -28.63 -3.41 12.45
C PHE A 349 -29.63 -2.93 13.51
N LEU A 350 -30.74 -3.66 13.64
CA LEU A 350 -31.76 -3.41 14.65
C LEU A 350 -31.49 -4.30 15.86
N LEU A 351 -31.09 -3.69 16.98
CA LEU A 351 -30.79 -4.39 18.22
C LEU A 351 -32.09 -4.65 18.99
N HIS A 352 -32.36 -5.92 19.26
CA HIS A 352 -33.44 -6.38 20.12
C HIS A 352 -32.79 -6.89 21.42
N PRO A 353 -32.97 -6.18 22.55
CA PRO A 353 -32.34 -6.53 23.82
C PRO A 353 -33.00 -7.77 24.42
N SER A 354 -32.18 -8.76 24.76
CA SER A 354 -32.59 -9.91 25.57
C SER A 354 -31.82 -9.91 26.91
N PRO A 355 -32.39 -10.43 28.00
CA PRO A 355 -31.69 -10.50 29.28
C PRO A 355 -30.34 -11.24 29.22
N THR A 356 -30.23 -12.22 28.32
CA THR A 356 -28.99 -12.98 28.06
C THR A 356 -27.90 -12.17 27.37
N ASP A 357 -28.27 -11.08 26.69
CA ASP A 357 -27.31 -10.21 25.99
C ASP A 357 -26.74 -9.13 26.92
N SER A 358 -27.26 -9.00 28.14
CA SER A 358 -26.79 -8.02 29.11
C SER A 358 -25.32 -8.25 29.48
N GLY A 359 -24.50 -7.22 29.31
CA GLY A 359 -23.05 -7.27 29.47
C GLY A 359 -22.29 -7.73 28.23
N SER A 360 -22.96 -8.00 27.10
CA SER A 360 -22.29 -8.31 25.83
C SER A 360 -21.70 -7.04 25.20
N THR A 361 -20.55 -7.20 24.53
CA THR A 361 -19.87 -6.13 23.80
C THR A 361 -20.11 -6.29 22.30
N TYR A 362 -20.57 -5.22 21.67
CA TYR A 362 -20.76 -5.15 20.23
C TYR A 362 -19.65 -4.30 19.63
N THR A 363 -18.94 -4.81 18.63
CA THR A 363 -17.80 -4.15 18.01
C THR A 363 -18.01 -4.02 16.51
N CYS A 364 -17.93 -2.79 16.00
CA CYS A 364 -17.78 -2.53 14.58
C CYS A 364 -16.31 -2.63 14.20
N ARG A 365 -15.97 -3.52 13.26
CA ARG A 365 -14.63 -3.67 12.68
C ARG A 365 -14.65 -3.17 11.24
N VAL A 366 -13.83 -2.16 10.96
CA VAL A 366 -13.70 -1.54 9.64
C VAL A 366 -12.31 -1.83 9.08
N SER A 367 -12.27 -2.48 7.92
CA SER A 367 -11.04 -2.76 7.17
C SER A 367 -11.04 -1.95 5.88
N HIS A 368 -9.90 -1.33 5.58
CA HIS A 368 -9.72 -0.51 4.39
C HIS A 368 -8.22 -0.49 4.05
N ARG A 369 -7.85 -0.42 2.77
CA ARG A 369 -6.44 -0.54 2.34
C ARG A 369 -5.49 0.53 2.88
N SER A 370 -6.01 1.70 3.25
CA SER A 370 -5.20 2.76 3.90
C SER A 370 -4.93 2.48 5.39
N LEU A 371 -5.57 1.47 5.98
CA LEU A 371 -5.35 1.05 7.36
C LEU A 371 -4.44 -0.17 7.41
N ARG A 372 -3.34 -0.08 8.17
CA ARG A 372 -2.47 -1.25 8.45
C ARG A 372 -3.17 -2.28 9.34
N VAL A 373 -4.05 -1.83 10.23
CA VAL A 373 -4.83 -2.66 11.15
C VAL A 373 -6.29 -2.19 11.10
N PRO A 374 -7.28 -3.12 11.07
CA PRO A 374 -8.68 -2.73 11.06
C PRO A 374 -9.06 -1.84 12.24
N ALA A 375 -9.77 -0.75 11.96
CA ALA A 375 -10.30 0.14 12.99
C ALA A 375 -11.44 -0.57 13.75
N ARG A 376 -11.47 -0.39 15.08
CA ARG A 376 -12.49 -1.02 15.95
C ARG A 376 -13.14 0.03 16.83
N LYS A 377 -14.47 0.00 16.89
CA LYS A 377 -15.27 0.77 17.84
C LYS A 377 -16.30 -0.13 18.47
N SER A 378 -16.50 -0.01 19.78
CA SER A 378 -17.36 -0.92 20.52
C SER A 378 -18.22 -0.21 21.56
N PHE A 379 -19.32 -0.86 21.93
CA PHE A 379 -20.17 -0.47 23.06
C PHE A 379 -20.60 -1.70 23.85
N THR A 380 -20.93 -1.51 25.13
CA THR A 380 -21.47 -2.57 25.99
C THR A 380 -22.96 -2.40 26.20
N LEU A 381 -23.73 -3.46 26.00
CA LEU A 381 -25.18 -3.46 26.19
C LEU A 381 -25.52 -3.77 27.66
N THR A 382 -26.42 -3.00 28.25
CA THR A 382 -27.07 -3.31 29.54
C THR A 382 -28.56 -3.43 29.31
N VAL A 383 -29.15 -4.57 29.69
CA VAL A 383 -30.60 -4.80 29.56
C VAL A 383 -31.26 -4.67 30.93
N THR A 384 -32.30 -3.86 31.03
CA THR A 384 -33.15 -3.73 32.23
C THR A 384 -34.47 -4.47 32.02
N GLU A 385 -34.93 -5.20 33.03
CA GLU A 385 -36.20 -5.95 32.97
C GLU A 385 -37.40 -5.01 32.79
N SER A 386 -38.38 -5.46 32.01
CA SER A 386 -39.65 -4.74 31.89
C SER A 386 -40.43 -4.84 33.22
N ALA A 387 -40.94 -3.71 33.72
CA ALA A 387 -41.74 -3.71 34.93
C ALA A 387 -43.03 -4.50 34.68
N ASN A 388 -43.19 -5.66 35.32
CA ASN A 388 -44.40 -6.47 35.19
C ASN A 388 -45.56 -5.82 35.97
N TRP A 389 -46.21 -4.83 35.36
CA TRP A 389 -47.35 -4.11 35.91
C TRP A 389 -48.46 -5.06 36.39
N GLY A 390 -48.64 -6.22 35.75
CA GLY A 390 -49.62 -7.22 36.18
C GLY A 390 -49.39 -7.69 37.62
N SER A 391 -48.13 -7.93 37.99
CA SER A 391 -47.74 -8.33 39.35
C SER A 391 -47.92 -7.19 40.37
N VAL A 392 -47.61 -5.96 39.96
CA VAL A 392 -47.81 -4.75 40.78
C VAL A 392 -49.29 -4.50 41.02
N PHE A 393 -50.13 -4.57 39.99
CA PHE A 393 -51.58 -4.43 40.12
C PHE A 393 -52.21 -5.53 40.97
N LEU A 394 -51.81 -6.80 40.79
CA LEU A 394 -52.25 -7.91 41.64
C LEU A 394 -51.83 -7.72 43.10
N GLY A 395 -50.61 -7.23 43.34
CA GLY A 395 -50.13 -6.87 44.67
C GLY A 395 -51.01 -5.77 45.30
N VAL A 396 -51.20 -4.64 44.61
CA VAL A 396 -51.97 -3.51 45.13
C VAL A 396 -53.44 -3.89 45.38
N VAL A 397 -54.08 -4.60 44.44
CA VAL A 397 -55.46 -5.07 44.60
C VAL A 397 -55.57 -6.10 45.73
N GLY A 398 -54.62 -7.03 45.81
CA GLY A 398 -54.55 -8.03 46.87
C GLY A 398 -54.41 -7.41 48.27
N PHE A 399 -53.49 -6.46 48.44
CA PHE A 399 -53.33 -5.72 49.69
C PHE A 399 -54.57 -4.87 50.02
N GLY A 400 -55.21 -4.26 49.01
CA GLY A 400 -56.46 -3.52 49.17
C GLY A 400 -57.62 -4.41 49.67
N LEU A 401 -57.83 -5.56 49.05
CA LEU A 401 -58.88 -6.51 49.44
C LEU A 401 -58.62 -7.13 50.81
N ALA A 402 -57.37 -7.49 51.12
CA ALA A 402 -57.00 -7.98 52.44
C ALA A 402 -57.26 -6.93 53.53
N GLY A 403 -56.90 -5.66 53.27
CA GLY A 403 -57.20 -4.55 54.16
C GLY A 403 -58.70 -4.37 54.39
N PHE A 404 -59.50 -4.42 53.33
CA PHE A 404 -60.96 -4.33 53.44
C PHE A 404 -61.57 -5.49 54.24
N MET A 405 -61.11 -6.72 54.02
CA MET A 405 -61.55 -7.90 54.76
C MET A 405 -61.21 -7.82 56.26
N ILE A 406 -60.03 -7.30 56.62
CA ILE A 406 -59.65 -7.08 58.01
C ILE A 406 -60.57 -6.04 58.66
N VAL A 407 -60.84 -4.92 58.00
CA VAL A 407 -61.75 -3.89 58.51
C VAL A 407 -63.16 -4.45 58.70
N PHE A 408 -63.66 -5.23 57.72
CA PHE A 408 -64.96 -5.87 57.80
C PHE A 408 -65.04 -6.89 58.94
N LEU A 409 -64.01 -7.72 59.13
CA LEU A 409 -63.94 -8.67 60.24
C LEU A 409 -63.91 -7.97 61.60
N VAL A 410 -63.15 -6.88 61.75
CA VAL A 410 -63.13 -6.08 62.97
C VAL A 410 -64.51 -5.45 63.23
N TRP A 411 -65.18 -4.95 62.17
CA TRP A 411 -66.53 -4.41 62.28
C TRP A 411 -67.55 -5.48 62.70
N MET A 412 -67.51 -6.66 62.09
CA MET A 412 -68.37 -7.79 62.44
C MET A 412 -68.11 -8.30 63.86
N LEU A 413 -66.85 -8.38 64.29
CA LEU A 413 -66.51 -8.76 65.66
C LEU A 413 -67.04 -7.75 66.67
N ARG A 414 -66.95 -6.44 66.37
CA ARG A 414 -67.57 -5.39 67.21
C ARG A 414 -69.09 -5.54 67.24
N TYR A 415 -69.72 -5.79 66.09
CA TYR A 415 -71.17 -6.00 65.97
C TYR A 415 -71.65 -7.21 66.78
N LEU A 416 -70.95 -8.34 66.68
CA LEU A 416 -71.22 -9.55 67.48
C LEU A 416 -70.98 -9.31 68.97
N HIS A 417 -69.99 -8.49 69.34
CA HIS A 417 -69.75 -8.13 70.74
C HIS A 417 -70.89 -7.28 71.31
N THR A 418 -71.44 -6.35 70.53
CA THR A 418 -72.66 -5.59 70.90
C THR A 418 -73.87 -6.50 71.07
N LEU A 419 -74.13 -7.43 70.13
CA LEU A 419 -75.22 -8.40 70.26
C LEU A 419 -75.07 -9.32 71.48
N LYS A 420 -73.82 -9.74 71.78
CA LYS A 420 -73.53 -10.54 72.98
C LYS A 420 -73.74 -9.75 74.28
N GLN A 421 -73.52 -8.43 74.27
CA GLN A 421 -73.86 -7.58 75.41
C GLN A 421 -75.37 -7.42 75.60
N GLU A 422 -76.14 -7.32 74.51
CA GLU A 422 -77.60 -7.29 74.57
C GLU A 422 -78.18 -8.63 75.05
N ALA A 423 -77.66 -9.76 74.59
CA ALA A 423 -78.07 -11.10 75.04
C ALA A 423 -77.73 -11.38 76.53
N LYS A 424 -76.71 -10.70 77.10
CA LYS A 424 -76.41 -10.78 78.54
C LYS A 424 -77.36 -9.94 79.41
N LYS A 425 -78.06 -8.96 78.84
CA LYS A 425 -79.09 -8.18 79.56
C LYS A 425 -80.45 -8.87 79.63
N SER A 426 -80.69 -9.94 78.87
CA SER A 426 -82.00 -10.63 78.82
C SER A 426 -82.08 -11.95 79.60
N LYS A 427 -81.37 -12.09 80.73
CA LYS A 427 -81.62 -13.19 81.68
C LYS A 427 -82.42 -12.67 82.89
N PRO A 428 -83.69 -13.06 83.05
CA PRO A 428 -84.48 -12.73 84.22
C PRO A 428 -84.09 -13.64 85.39
N TYR A 429 -83.87 -13.04 86.55
CA TYR A 429 -84.21 -13.62 87.85
C TYR A 429 -85.12 -12.63 88.56
#